data_AF-A0A835R607-F1
#
_entry.id   AF-A0A835R607-F1
#
_cell.length_a   1.000
_cell.length_b   1.000
_cell.length_c   1.000
_cell.angle_alpha   90.00
_cell.angle_beta   90.00
_cell.angle_gamma   90.00
#
_symmetry.space_group_name_H-M   'P 1'
#
loop_
_entity.id
_entity.type
_entity.pdbx_description
1 polymer ?
#
loop_
_entity_poly.entity_id
_entity_poly.type
_entity_poly.pdbx_seq_one_letter_code
_entity_poly.pdbx_strand_id
1 'polypeptide(L)'
;MEPEEKRKVKEDLERFARRKAYYSRVGKAWKRGYLLHGPPGTGKSSLIAAMANFLRFDFYDLELTEVRSNSTFRKLLVRTANRSIIVVEDIDCTIELQDRKDAKTDSESLVGSGNHDDKERLDPALLRSGRMDMHIHMSYCSPSGFKTLLSNYHNVDDHPLCPEVDLLLREVEGTPAEVAEELLKSDDT
;
A
#
# COMPACT_ATOMS: atom_id res chain seq x y z
N MET A 1 -4.14 -6.64 -6.83
CA MET A 1 -2.69 -6.53 -7.11
C MET A 1 -2.36 -7.47 -8.25
N GLU A 2 -1.76 -6.95 -9.32
CA GLU A 2 -1.44 -7.77 -10.49
C GLU A 2 -0.34 -8.81 -10.18
N PRO A 3 -0.35 -9.98 -10.85
CA PRO A 3 0.68 -11.01 -10.66
C PRO A 3 2.10 -10.50 -10.85
N GLU A 4 2.31 -9.58 -11.79
CA GLU A 4 3.63 -9.00 -12.06
C GLU A 4 4.12 -8.12 -10.90
N GLU A 5 3.25 -7.28 -10.33
CA GLU A 5 3.58 -6.45 -9.19
C GLU A 5 3.89 -7.30 -7.96
N LYS A 6 3.08 -8.34 -7.72
CA LYS A 6 3.32 -9.31 -6.64
C LYS A 6 4.69 -9.97 -6.78
N ARG A 7 5.09 -10.34 -8.00
CA ARG A 7 6.42 -10.89 -8.30
C ARG A 7 7.53 -9.87 -8.00
N LYS A 8 7.39 -8.62 -8.44
CA LYS A 8 8.36 -7.54 -8.18
C LYS A 8 8.59 -7.33 -6.68
N VAL A 9 7.52 -7.28 -5.89
CA VAL A 9 7.61 -7.13 -4.43
C VAL A 9 8.32 -8.32 -3.80
N LYS A 10 7.95 -9.55 -4.19
CA LYS A 10 8.61 -10.77 -3.69
C LYS A 10 10.11 -10.79 -4.00
N GLU A 11 10.49 -10.48 -5.23
CA GLU A 11 11.90 -10.43 -5.65
C GLU A 11 12.70 -9.37 -4.86
N ASP A 12 12.10 -8.22 -4.60
CA ASP A 12 12.72 -7.16 -3.80
C ASP A 12 12.94 -7.58 -2.34
N LEU A 13 11.93 -8.20 -1.72
CA LEU A 13 12.00 -8.73 -0.35
C LEU A 13 13.12 -9.77 -0.22
N GLU A 14 13.19 -10.71 -1.16
CA GLU A 14 14.25 -11.71 -1.18
C GLU A 14 15.63 -11.09 -1.38
N ARG A 15 15.74 -10.12 -2.29
CA ARG A 15 16.98 -9.37 -2.54
C ARG A 15 17.43 -8.62 -1.29
N PHE A 16 16.50 -7.99 -0.56
CA PHE A 16 16.77 -7.33 0.70
C PHE A 16 17.28 -8.32 1.75
N ALA A 17 16.60 -9.47 1.91
CA ALA A 17 16.95 -10.52 2.85
C ALA A 17 18.38 -11.05 2.63
N ARG A 18 18.75 -11.33 1.37
CA ARG A 18 20.07 -11.88 1.00
C ARG A 18 21.22 -10.89 1.18
N ARG A 19 20.96 -9.57 1.21
CA ARG A 19 21.99 -8.53 1.20
C ARG A 19 22.46 -8.07 2.58
N LYS A 20 22.04 -8.70 3.67
CA LYS A 20 22.45 -8.33 5.03
C LYS A 20 23.97 -8.18 5.19
N ALA A 21 24.74 -9.16 4.73
CA ALA A 21 26.20 -9.14 4.79
C ALA A 21 26.82 -8.00 3.96
N TYR A 22 26.24 -7.72 2.80
CA TYR A 22 26.68 -6.61 1.95
C TYR A 22 26.51 -5.26 2.65
N TYR A 23 25.34 -5.00 3.25
CA TYR A 23 25.05 -3.76 3.98
C TYR A 23 26.03 -3.56 5.15
N SER A 24 26.28 -4.62 5.92
CA SER A 24 27.25 -4.61 7.02
C SER A 24 28.66 -4.27 6.53
N ARG A 25 29.12 -4.91 5.44
CA ARG A 25 30.46 -4.69 4.87
C ARG A 25 30.69 -3.25 4.40
N VAL A 26 29.66 -2.59 3.88
CA VAL A 26 29.77 -1.19 3.38
C VAL A 26 29.38 -0.16 4.44
N GLY A 27 29.19 -0.56 5.71
CA GLY A 27 28.84 0.34 6.80
C GLY A 27 27.45 0.99 6.68
N LYS A 28 26.53 0.38 5.94
CA LYS A 28 25.16 0.89 5.76
C LYS A 28 24.18 0.15 6.66
N ALA A 29 23.23 0.87 7.23
CA ALA A 29 22.13 0.28 7.99
C ALA A 29 21.30 -0.66 7.10
N TRP A 30 21.09 -1.91 7.54
CA TRP A 30 20.29 -2.90 6.82
C TRP A 30 18.81 -2.59 6.99
N LYS A 31 18.30 -1.68 6.16
CA LYS A 31 16.91 -1.23 6.12
C LYS A 31 16.42 -1.13 4.68
N ARG A 32 15.10 -1.22 4.51
CA ARG A 32 14.37 -1.08 3.23
C ARG A 32 13.05 -0.39 3.52
N GLY A 33 12.72 0.66 2.76
CA GLY A 33 11.44 1.35 2.92
C GLY A 33 10.47 1.05 1.79
N TYR A 34 9.21 0.85 2.17
CA TYR A 34 8.09 0.60 1.27
C TYR A 34 7.04 1.69 1.50
N LEU A 35 6.49 2.22 0.41
CA LEU A 35 5.35 3.13 0.42
C LEU A 35 4.18 2.42 -0.27
N LEU A 36 3.13 2.12 0.48
CA LEU A 36 1.88 1.56 -0.04
C LEU A 36 0.84 2.68 -0.07
N HIS A 37 0.18 2.86 -1.21
CA HIS A 37 -0.82 3.91 -1.41
C HIS A 37 -1.92 3.42 -2.37
N GLY A 38 -3.07 4.08 -2.35
CA GLY A 38 -4.28 3.69 -3.09
C GLY A 38 -5.52 3.63 -2.19
N PRO A 39 -6.71 3.44 -2.77
CA PRO A 39 -8.00 3.52 -2.07
C PRO A 39 -8.11 2.62 -0.83
N PRO A 40 -8.94 2.97 0.17
CA PRO A 40 -9.26 2.05 1.27
C PRO A 40 -9.85 0.73 0.73
N GLY A 41 -9.73 -0.37 1.46
CA GLY A 41 -10.26 -1.68 1.01
C GLY A 41 -9.42 -2.40 -0.05
N THR A 42 -8.27 -1.85 -0.48
CA THR A 42 -7.38 -2.48 -1.48
C THR A 42 -6.39 -3.50 -0.91
N GLY A 43 -6.44 -3.76 0.40
CA GLY A 43 -5.62 -4.79 1.04
C GLY A 43 -4.19 -4.37 1.39
N LYS A 44 -3.93 -3.08 1.59
CA LYS A 44 -2.62 -2.55 2.04
C LYS A 44 -2.11 -3.26 3.31
N SER A 45 -2.89 -3.27 4.38
CA SER A 45 -2.53 -3.92 5.65
C SER A 45 -2.36 -5.44 5.48
N SER A 46 -3.20 -6.08 4.65
CA SER A 46 -3.07 -7.51 4.31
C SER A 46 -1.76 -7.82 3.58
N LEU A 47 -1.31 -6.95 2.67
CA LEU A 47 -0.02 -7.09 2.00
C LEU A 47 1.13 -6.97 3.00
N ILE A 48 1.08 -6.02 3.93
CA ILE A 48 2.11 -5.87 4.96
C ILE A 48 2.20 -7.14 5.83
N ALA A 49 1.05 -7.67 6.27
CA ALA A 49 1.01 -8.92 7.02
C ALA A 49 1.63 -10.10 6.22
N ALA A 50 1.35 -10.18 4.92
CA ALA A 50 1.96 -11.18 4.04
C ALA A 50 3.50 -10.99 3.92
N MET A 51 3.99 -9.74 3.85
CA MET A 51 5.42 -9.44 3.83
C MET A 51 6.12 -9.86 5.14
N ALA A 52 5.50 -9.58 6.29
CA ALA A 52 6.02 -9.97 7.61
C ALA A 52 6.14 -11.50 7.72
N ASN A 53 5.09 -12.22 7.32
CA ASN A 53 5.07 -13.67 7.29
C ASN A 53 6.12 -14.25 6.33
N PHE A 54 6.25 -13.69 5.13
CA PHE A 54 7.23 -14.12 4.14
C PHE A 54 8.67 -13.98 4.65
N LEU A 55 9.00 -12.87 5.30
CA LEU A 55 10.33 -12.61 5.85
C LEU A 55 10.59 -13.28 7.21
N ARG A 56 9.52 -13.75 7.88
CA ARG A 56 9.51 -14.17 9.30
C ARG A 56 10.06 -13.05 10.18
N PHE A 57 9.47 -11.87 10.03
CA PHE A 57 9.81 -10.65 10.77
C PHE A 57 8.71 -10.32 11.78
N ASP A 58 9.09 -9.71 12.90
CA ASP A 58 8.14 -9.19 13.88
C ASP A 58 7.40 -7.99 13.31
N PHE A 59 6.11 -7.88 13.60
CA PHE A 59 5.24 -6.81 13.09
C PHE A 59 4.95 -5.81 14.20
N TYR A 60 5.21 -4.52 13.94
CA TYR A 60 4.91 -3.42 14.85
C TYR A 60 4.07 -2.38 14.11
N ASP A 61 2.83 -2.25 14.54
CA ASP A 61 1.96 -1.16 14.13
C ASP A 61 2.22 0.06 15.02
N LEU A 62 2.48 1.22 14.40
CA LEU A 62 2.83 2.43 15.12
C LEU A 62 1.86 3.55 14.76
N GLU A 63 1.00 3.87 15.71
CA GLU A 63 0.10 5.00 15.62
C GLU A 63 0.85 6.29 16.00
N LEU A 64 1.06 7.18 15.03
CA LEU A 64 1.81 8.43 15.28
C LEU A 64 1.07 9.40 16.20
N THR A 65 -0.27 9.33 16.22
CA THR A 65 -1.16 10.14 17.07
C THR A 65 -0.86 9.95 18.56
N GLU A 66 -0.46 8.74 18.96
CA GLU A 66 -0.10 8.42 20.34
C GLU A 66 1.31 8.90 20.73
N VAL A 67 2.19 9.15 19.75
CA VAL A 67 3.59 9.49 19.97
C VAL A 67 3.77 10.99 20.19
N ARG A 68 3.65 11.42 21.45
CA ARG A 68 3.70 12.85 21.86
C ARG A 68 5.05 13.56 21.65
N SER A 69 6.15 12.86 21.38
CA SER A 69 7.44 13.51 21.16
C SER A 69 8.41 12.69 20.31
N ASN A 70 9.27 13.40 19.58
CA ASN A 70 10.38 12.80 18.82
C ASN A 70 11.35 12.00 19.70
N SER A 71 11.49 12.35 20.99
CA SER A 71 12.36 11.60 21.89
C SER A 71 11.77 10.23 22.22
N THR A 72 10.45 10.15 22.43
CA THR A 72 9.71 8.90 22.59
C THR A 72 9.78 8.06 21.32
N PHE A 73 9.53 8.67 20.16
CA PHE A 73 9.63 8.00 18.86
C PHE A 73 11.01 7.35 18.66
N ARG A 74 12.09 8.10 18.87
CA ARG A 74 13.46 7.57 18.79
C ARG A 74 13.71 6.43 19.77
N LYS A 75 13.21 6.52 21.00
CA LYS A 75 13.33 5.44 21.99
C LYS A 75 12.58 4.18 21.53
N LEU A 76 11.40 4.31 20.92
CA LEU A 76 10.66 3.18 20.37
C LEU A 76 11.46 2.52 19.25
N LEU A 77 11.95 3.31 18.27
CA LEU A 77 12.76 2.80 17.15
C LEU A 77 14.03 2.07 17.60
N VAL A 78 14.70 2.56 18.64
CA VAL A 78 15.92 1.93 19.19
C VAL A 78 15.60 0.62 19.92
N ARG A 79 14.39 0.49 20.47
CA ARG A 79 13.95 -0.72 21.21
C ARG A 79 13.30 -1.77 20.30
N THR A 80 12.95 -1.42 19.07
CA THR A 80 12.40 -2.39 18.10
C THR A 80 13.39 -3.52 17.86
N ALA A 81 12.90 -4.76 17.85
CA ALA A 81 13.74 -5.92 17.61
C ALA A 81 14.36 -5.89 16.21
N ASN A 82 15.54 -6.53 16.07
CA ASN A 82 16.09 -6.79 14.74
C ASN A 82 15.17 -7.73 13.97
N ARG A 83 15.09 -7.58 12.64
CA ARG A 83 14.17 -8.34 11.77
C ARG A 83 12.71 -8.02 12.07
N SER A 84 12.39 -6.73 12.04
CA SER A 84 11.04 -6.22 12.22
C SER A 84 10.55 -5.48 10.99
N ILE A 85 9.23 -5.40 10.84
CA ILE A 85 8.53 -4.43 9.99
C ILE A 85 7.86 -3.43 10.92
N ILE A 86 8.11 -2.15 10.71
CA ILE A 86 7.44 -1.05 11.40
C ILE A 86 6.47 -0.44 10.39
N VAL A 87 5.19 -0.44 10.73
CA VAL A 87 4.15 0.21 9.96
C VAL A 87 3.90 1.58 10.57
N VAL A 88 3.73 2.57 9.71
CA VAL A 88 3.34 3.90 10.10
C VAL A 88 2.14 4.23 9.21
N GLU A 89 0.95 4.18 9.80
CA GLU A 89 -0.30 4.48 9.10
C GLU A 89 -0.55 6.00 9.08
N ASP A 90 -1.45 6.43 8.18
CA ASP A 90 -1.94 7.81 8.07
C ASP A 90 -0.85 8.87 8.15
N ILE A 91 0.21 8.67 7.36
CA ILE A 91 1.24 9.68 7.12
C ILE A 91 0.66 10.80 6.24
N ASP A 92 -0.35 11.50 6.76
CA ASP A 92 -1.18 12.42 6.00
C ASP A 92 -0.33 13.51 5.33
N CYS A 93 -0.67 13.70 4.06
CA CYS A 93 -0.13 14.67 3.14
C CYS A 93 -0.60 16.09 3.48
N THR A 94 -0.02 16.70 4.51
CA THR A 94 -0.06 18.15 4.74
C THR A 94 0.85 18.90 3.76
N ILE A 95 0.77 18.61 2.47
CA ILE A 95 1.03 19.65 1.48
C ILE A 95 -0.31 20.38 1.34
N GLU A 96 -0.65 21.18 2.36
CA GLU A 96 -1.24 22.47 2.01
C GLU A 96 -0.22 23.06 1.05
N LEU A 97 -0.58 23.11 -0.23
CA LEU A 97 0.15 23.90 -1.20
C LEU A 97 0.39 25.23 -0.51
N GLN A 98 1.64 25.49 -0.12
CA GLN A 98 2.13 26.84 -0.02
C GLN A 98 2.18 27.36 -1.46
N ASP A 99 1.00 27.44 -2.08
CA ASP A 99 0.73 28.42 -3.11
C ASP A 99 1.03 29.72 -2.41
N ARG A 100 2.25 30.19 -2.71
CA ARG A 100 2.64 31.56 -2.48
C ARG A 100 1.43 32.39 -2.88
N LYS A 101 0.85 33.05 -1.89
CA LYS A 101 -0.02 34.20 -2.08
C LYS A 101 0.56 34.99 -3.26
N ASP A 102 -0.15 35.00 -4.37
CA ASP A 102 -0.31 36.15 -5.25
C ASP A 102 -1.39 35.88 -6.32
N ALA A 103 -2.54 36.52 -6.07
CA ALA A 103 -3.46 37.13 -7.05
C ALA A 103 -4.48 36.28 -7.86
N LYS A 104 -5.74 36.45 -7.40
CA LYS A 104 -6.99 36.76 -8.15
C LYS A 104 -7.92 35.62 -8.61
N THR A 105 -9.08 35.61 -7.93
CA THR A 105 -10.49 35.43 -8.35
C THR A 105 -10.76 34.97 -9.79
N ASP A 106 -11.46 33.84 -9.96
CA ASP A 106 -12.89 33.78 -10.28
C ASP A 106 -13.42 32.34 -10.29
N SER A 107 -14.73 32.23 -10.02
CA SER A 107 -15.57 31.05 -9.79
C SER A 107 -15.44 29.92 -10.81
N GLU A 108 -15.52 28.66 -10.36
CA GLU A 108 -16.57 27.70 -10.77
C GLU A 108 -16.36 26.33 -10.11
N SER A 109 -17.48 25.70 -9.76
CA SER A 109 -17.58 24.36 -9.19
C SER A 109 -16.85 23.31 -10.01
N LEU A 110 -15.79 22.73 -9.46
CA LEU A 110 -15.18 21.50 -9.96
C LEU A 110 -15.45 20.37 -8.96
N VAL A 111 -16.50 19.59 -9.24
CA VAL A 111 -16.55 18.19 -8.84
C VAL A 111 -15.43 17.50 -9.60
N GLY A 112 -14.25 17.47 -8.99
CA GLY A 112 -13.07 16.81 -9.56
C GLY A 112 -13.20 15.31 -9.37
N SER A 113 -13.64 14.61 -10.42
CA SER A 113 -13.22 13.23 -10.66
C SER A 113 -11.71 13.27 -10.88
N GLY A 114 -10.96 13.14 -9.79
CA GLY A 114 -9.53 13.33 -9.76
C GLY A 114 -8.85 12.04 -9.37
N ASN A 115 -8.32 11.33 -10.37
CA ASN A 115 -7.18 10.44 -10.21
C ASN A 115 -5.96 11.27 -9.76
N HIS A 116 -5.99 11.82 -8.54
CA HIS A 116 -4.79 12.37 -7.92
C HIS A 116 -4.07 11.21 -7.26
N ASP A 117 -2.95 10.80 -7.85
CA ASP A 117 -2.02 9.86 -7.23
C ASP A 117 -1.64 10.41 -5.85
N ASP A 118 -2.04 9.72 -4.77
CA ASP A 118 -1.75 10.12 -3.38
C ASP A 118 -0.26 10.41 -3.13
N LYS A 119 0.62 9.86 -3.98
CA LYS A 119 2.07 10.13 -3.98
C LYS A 119 2.43 11.59 -4.24
N GLU A 120 1.69 12.31 -5.07
CA GLU A 120 1.99 13.70 -5.42
C GLU A 120 1.82 14.64 -4.22
N ARG A 121 1.04 14.20 -3.23
CA ARG A 121 0.77 14.94 -2.01
C ARG A 121 1.84 14.70 -0.92
N LEU A 122 2.79 13.78 -1.12
CA LEU A 122 3.87 13.51 -0.18
C LEU A 122 5.05 14.46 -0.38
N ASP A 123 5.71 14.86 0.72
CA ASP A 123 6.97 15.62 0.65
C ASP A 123 7.98 14.84 -0.23
N PRO A 124 8.50 15.43 -1.32
CA PRO A 124 9.50 14.79 -2.18
C PRO A 124 10.74 14.32 -1.42
N ALA A 125 11.03 14.89 -0.24
CA ALA A 125 12.06 14.43 0.66
C ALA A 125 11.82 13.01 1.18
N LEU A 126 10.58 12.54 1.32
CA LEU A 126 10.23 11.17 1.72
C LEU A 126 10.51 10.16 0.60
N LEU A 127 10.40 10.58 -0.65
CA LEU A 127 10.58 9.73 -1.84
C LEU A 127 12.05 9.52 -2.23
N ARG A 128 13.00 10.14 -1.51
CA ARG A 128 14.43 9.98 -1.79
C ARG A 128 14.92 8.56 -1.46
N SER A 129 15.83 8.05 -2.29
CA SER A 129 16.48 6.75 -2.06
C SER A 129 17.08 6.65 -0.65
N GLY A 130 16.88 5.49 -0.01
CA GLY A 130 17.26 5.24 1.39
C GLY A 130 16.18 5.62 2.42
N ARG A 131 15.04 6.19 1.97
CA ARG A 131 13.83 6.40 2.76
C ARG A 131 12.72 5.48 2.28
N MET A 132 12.05 5.79 1.16
CA MET A 132 11.01 4.97 0.54
C MET A 132 11.51 4.45 -0.81
N ASP A 133 12.13 3.27 -0.81
CA ASP A 133 12.82 2.75 -1.98
C ASP A 133 11.91 2.04 -2.99
N MET A 134 10.80 1.48 -2.52
CA MET A 134 9.82 0.78 -3.35
C MET A 134 8.43 1.35 -3.10
N HIS A 135 7.75 1.76 -4.17
CA HIS A 135 6.40 2.32 -4.08
C HIS A 135 5.43 1.37 -4.76
N ILE A 136 4.37 1.01 -4.06
CA ILE A 136 3.38 0.02 -4.49
C ILE A 136 2.04 0.73 -4.54
N HIS A 137 1.48 0.86 -5.74
CA HIS A 137 0.12 1.34 -5.93
C HIS A 137 -0.83 0.17 -5.82
N MET A 138 -1.79 0.25 -4.89
CA MET A 138 -2.81 -0.76 -4.69
C MET A 138 -4.09 -0.25 -5.35
N SER A 139 -4.27 -0.59 -6.64
CA SER A 139 -5.41 -0.16 -7.44
C SER A 139 -6.70 -0.90 -7.08
N TYR A 140 -7.80 -0.48 -7.70
CA TYR A 140 -9.08 -1.19 -7.73
C TYR A 140 -8.96 -2.63 -8.24
N CYS A 141 -10.03 -3.41 -8.03
CA CYS A 141 -10.09 -4.81 -8.38
C CYS A 141 -9.99 -5.00 -9.90
N SER A 142 -8.94 -5.68 -10.33
CA SER A 142 -8.76 -6.05 -11.73
C SER A 142 -9.43 -7.38 -12.05
N PRO A 143 -9.62 -7.72 -13.33
CA PRO A 143 -10.06 -9.05 -13.76
C PRO A 143 -9.27 -10.21 -13.12
N SER A 144 -7.95 -10.07 -13.03
CA SER A 144 -7.08 -11.09 -12.41
C SER A 144 -7.28 -11.15 -10.89
N GLY A 145 -7.48 -10.00 -10.26
CA GLY A 145 -7.86 -9.88 -8.86
C GLY A 145 -9.20 -10.52 -8.56
N PHE A 146 -10.22 -10.25 -9.38
CA PHE A 146 -11.56 -10.84 -9.27
C PHE A 146 -11.52 -12.36 -9.34
N LYS A 147 -10.85 -12.94 -10.34
CA LYS A 147 -10.68 -14.40 -10.44
C LYS A 147 -10.02 -15.01 -9.21
N THR A 148 -9.05 -14.30 -8.63
CA THR A 148 -8.41 -14.72 -7.38
C THR A 148 -9.41 -14.71 -6.22
N LEU A 149 -10.25 -13.68 -6.10
CA LEU A 149 -11.29 -13.62 -5.07
C LEU A 149 -12.34 -14.72 -5.28
N LEU A 150 -12.81 -14.89 -6.51
CA LEU A 150 -13.78 -15.92 -6.86
C LEU A 150 -13.29 -17.33 -6.52
N SER A 151 -12.03 -17.64 -6.83
CA SER A 151 -11.39 -18.90 -6.46
C SER A 151 -11.25 -19.04 -4.93
N ASN A 152 -10.91 -17.96 -4.21
CA ASN A 152 -10.76 -18.02 -2.75
C ASN A 152 -12.08 -18.21 -1.98
N TYR A 153 -13.17 -17.55 -2.40
CA TYR A 153 -14.45 -17.59 -1.70
C TYR A 153 -15.34 -18.76 -2.16
N HIS A 154 -15.39 -19.01 -3.46
CA HIS A 154 -16.32 -19.98 -4.06
C HIS A 154 -15.64 -21.22 -4.66
N ASN A 155 -14.30 -21.29 -4.64
CA ASN A 155 -13.52 -22.36 -5.26
C ASN A 155 -13.84 -22.54 -6.76
N VAL A 156 -14.11 -21.42 -7.44
CA VAL A 156 -14.40 -21.34 -8.88
C VAL A 156 -13.26 -20.63 -9.60
N ASP A 157 -12.60 -21.34 -10.52
CA ASP A 157 -11.47 -20.80 -11.29
C ASP A 157 -11.88 -20.12 -12.60
N ASP A 158 -13.04 -20.48 -13.15
CA ASP A 158 -13.60 -19.87 -14.36
C ASP A 158 -15.13 -19.95 -14.38
N HIS A 159 -15.77 -18.97 -15.01
CA HIS A 159 -17.23 -18.88 -15.08
C HIS A 159 -17.67 -18.20 -16.40
N PRO A 160 -18.76 -18.64 -17.06
CA PRO A 160 -19.22 -18.03 -18.31
C PRO A 160 -19.51 -16.52 -18.24
N LEU A 161 -19.82 -16.01 -17.03
CA LEU A 161 -20.07 -14.58 -16.80
C LEU A 161 -18.80 -13.77 -16.51
N CYS A 162 -17.62 -14.40 -16.36
CA CYS A 162 -16.36 -13.70 -16.13
C CYS A 162 -16.11 -12.57 -17.15
N PRO A 163 -16.34 -12.75 -18.48
CA PRO A 163 -16.14 -11.66 -19.44
C PRO A 163 -17.06 -10.45 -19.22
N GLU A 164 -18.29 -10.67 -18.73
CA GLU A 164 -19.25 -9.60 -18.45
C GLU A 164 -18.85 -8.86 -17.18
N VAL A 165 -18.47 -9.59 -16.12
CA VAL A 165 -17.96 -9.01 -14.87
C VAL A 165 -16.67 -8.23 -15.12
N ASP A 166 -15.78 -8.73 -15.98
CA ASP A 166 -14.53 -8.06 -16.35
C ASP A 166 -14.77 -6.70 -17.04
N LEU A 167 -15.87 -6.55 -17.79
CA LEU A 167 -16.28 -5.27 -18.37
C LEU A 167 -16.84 -4.33 -17.30
N LEU A 168 -17.71 -4.84 -16.43
CA LEU A 168 -18.30 -4.06 -15.34
C LEU A 168 -17.24 -3.53 -14.36
N LEU A 169 -16.23 -4.33 -14.01
CA LEU A 169 -15.12 -3.92 -13.13
C LEU A 169 -14.26 -2.79 -13.73
N ARG A 170 -14.31 -2.58 -15.05
CA ARG A 170 -13.62 -1.46 -15.72
C ARG A 170 -14.44 -0.18 -15.69
N GLU A 171 -15.76 -0.28 -15.51
CA GLU A 171 -16.67 0.85 -15.47
C GLU A 171 -16.94 1.30 -14.02
N VAL A 172 -17.10 0.34 -13.12
CA VAL A 172 -17.35 0.55 -11.69
C VAL A 172 -16.05 0.24 -10.97
N GLU A 173 -15.33 1.27 -10.55
CA GLU A 173 -14.07 1.17 -9.80
C GLU A 173 -14.29 0.49 -8.42
N GLY A 174 -14.53 -0.81 -8.41
CA GLY A 174 -14.78 -1.60 -7.21
C GLY A 174 -13.48 -2.02 -6.54
N THR A 175 -13.35 -1.77 -5.25
CA THR A 175 -12.22 -2.23 -4.45
C THR A 175 -12.30 -3.75 -4.23
N PRO A 176 -11.15 -4.43 -4.03
CA PRO A 176 -11.15 -5.85 -3.66
C PRO A 176 -12.01 -6.19 -2.45
N ALA A 177 -12.12 -5.28 -1.47
CA ALA A 177 -12.98 -5.48 -0.29
C ALA A 177 -14.48 -5.44 -0.65
N GLU A 178 -14.93 -4.47 -1.44
CA GLU A 178 -16.33 -4.38 -1.88
C GLU A 178 -16.71 -5.60 -2.74
N VAL A 179 -15.82 -5.99 -3.67
CA VAL A 179 -16.04 -7.19 -4.50
C VAL A 179 -16.12 -8.45 -3.63
N ALA A 180 -15.24 -8.58 -2.63
CA ALA A 180 -15.29 -9.70 -1.70
C ALA A 180 -16.58 -9.71 -0.87
N GLU A 181 -17.08 -8.54 -0.45
CA GLU A 181 -18.34 -8.41 0.26
C GLU A 181 -19.53 -8.89 -0.59
N GLU A 182 -19.59 -8.51 -1.86
CA GLU A 182 -20.61 -9.00 -2.79
C GLU A 182 -20.54 -10.52 -3.00
N LEU A 183 -19.33 -11.08 -3.11
CA LEU A 183 -19.13 -12.53 -3.20
C LEU A 183 -19.57 -13.26 -1.92
N LEU A 184 -19.50 -12.63 -0.74
CA LEU A 184 -19.95 -13.25 0.50
C LEU A 184 -21.48 -13.28 0.63
N LYS A 185 -22.20 -12.32 0.05
CA LYS A 185 -23.67 -12.23 0.12
C LYS A 185 -24.38 -13.40 -0.57
N SER A 186 -23.74 -14.06 -1.54
CA SER A 186 -24.33 -15.17 -2.29
C SER A 186 -24.36 -16.52 -1.56
N ASP A 187 -23.69 -16.65 -0.41
CA ASP A 187 -23.72 -17.87 0.42
C ASP A 187 -24.89 -17.90 1.42
N ASP A 188 -25.59 -16.78 1.62
CA ASP A 188 -26.71 -16.64 2.58
C ASP A 188 -28.12 -16.89 1.96
N THR A 189 -28.18 -17.38 0.71
CA THR A 189 -29.43 -17.73 0.00
C THR A 189 -29.40 -19.15 -0.56
#